data_AF-A0A7W7VX92-F1
#
_entry.id   AF-A0A7W7VX92-F1
#
_cell.length_a   1.000
_cell.length_b   1.000
_cell.length_c   1.000
_cell.angle_alpha   90.00
_cell.angle_beta   90.00
_cell.angle_gamma   90.00
#
_symmetry.space_group_name_H-M   'P 1'
#
loop_
_entity.id
_entity.type
_entity.pdbx_description
1 polymer ?
#
loop_
_entity_poly.entity_id
_entity_poly.type
_entity_poly.pdbx_seq_one_letter_code
_entity_poly.pdbx_strand_id
1 'polypeptide(L)'
;MSVRLAVEGDEPEAALAELSDWLSQESALRGLISPAPAVPAPGELGALADALVVAVGGGGAISVLAASLKAFLTQPSRSDVRIVVSTSDGRRVEVDAKRVDDVEALLRRVLGETE
;
A
#
# COMPACT_ATOMS: atom_id res chain seq x y z
N MET A 1 4.99 -6.04 12.80
CA MET A 1 5.47 -5.85 11.42
C MET A 1 4.79 -4.61 10.84
N SER A 2 5.42 -3.93 9.89
CA SER A 2 4.80 -2.83 9.17
C SER A 2 5.11 -2.93 7.68
N VAL A 3 4.17 -2.44 6.87
CA VAL A 3 4.34 -2.24 5.44
C VAL A 3 4.32 -0.76 5.14
N ARG A 4 5.09 -0.35 4.15
CA ARG A 4 5.08 0.99 3.57
C ARG A 4 4.37 0.92 2.23
N LEU A 5 3.39 1.80 2.02
CA LEU A 5 2.64 1.99 0.80
C LEU A 5 3.10 3.30 0.17
N ALA A 6 3.61 3.25 -1.05
CA ALA A 6 3.86 4.43 -1.88
C ALA A 6 2.97 4.36 -3.12
N VAL A 7 2.66 5.50 -3.70
CA VAL A 7 1.83 5.58 -4.91
C VAL A 7 2.65 6.14 -6.06
N GLU A 8 2.59 5.48 -7.20
CA GLU A 8 3.14 5.91 -8.48
C GLU A 8 1.99 6.21 -9.45
N GLY A 9 2.12 7.28 -10.22
CA GLY A 9 1.12 7.73 -11.20
C GLY A 9 1.37 9.18 -11.61
N ASP A 10 0.42 9.76 -12.35
CA ASP A 10 0.48 11.16 -12.80
C ASP A 10 0.38 12.15 -11.62
N GLU A 11 -0.46 11.83 -10.63
CA GLU A 11 -0.69 12.64 -9.42
C GLU A 11 -0.49 11.81 -8.13
N PRO A 12 0.77 11.47 -7.78
CA PRO A 12 1.06 10.53 -6.70
C PRO A 12 0.67 11.07 -5.32
N GLU A 13 0.81 12.38 -5.08
CA GLU A 13 0.45 13.03 -3.81
C GLU A 13 -1.06 13.00 -3.54
N ALA A 14 -1.87 13.34 -4.57
CA ALA A 14 -3.32 13.30 -4.47
C ALA A 14 -3.82 11.87 -4.26
N ALA A 15 -3.31 10.92 -5.06
CA ALA A 15 -3.68 9.52 -4.94
C ALA A 15 -3.26 8.90 -3.59
N LEU A 16 -2.13 9.32 -3.01
CA LEU A 16 -1.72 8.89 -1.68
C LEU A 16 -2.64 9.46 -0.59
N ALA A 17 -3.01 10.73 -0.67
CA ALA A 17 -3.94 11.35 0.28
C ALA A 17 -5.30 10.64 0.25
N GLU A 18 -5.78 10.30 -0.94
CA GLU A 18 -7.03 9.55 -1.13
C GLU A 18 -6.93 8.11 -0.65
N LEU A 19 -5.78 7.44 -0.85
CA LEU A 19 -5.51 6.13 -0.27
C LEU A 19 -5.49 6.20 1.27
N SER A 20 -4.88 7.23 1.85
CA SER A 20 -4.86 7.44 3.30
C SER A 20 -6.26 7.63 3.87
N ASP A 21 -7.08 8.45 3.23
CA ASP A 21 -8.49 8.65 3.62
C ASP A 21 -9.27 7.34 3.52
N TRP A 22 -9.12 6.63 2.39
CA TRP A 22 -9.77 5.34 2.15
C TRP A 22 -9.44 4.32 3.23
N LEU A 23 -8.15 4.10 3.51
CA LEU A 23 -7.71 3.14 4.54
C LEU A 23 -8.14 3.58 5.95
N SER A 24 -8.30 4.87 6.21
CA SER A 24 -8.75 5.39 7.52
C SER A 24 -10.24 5.12 7.80
N GLN A 25 -11.03 4.84 6.75
CA GLN A 25 -12.42 4.40 6.89
C GLN A 25 -12.51 2.97 7.44
N GLU A 26 -11.47 2.15 7.25
CA GLU A 26 -11.42 0.79 7.77
C GLU A 26 -11.18 0.79 9.27
N SER A 27 -12.19 0.37 10.03
CA SER A 27 -12.13 0.32 11.50
C SER A 27 -10.97 -0.54 12.03
N ALA A 28 -10.59 -1.60 11.31
CA ALA A 28 -9.49 -2.48 11.67
C ALA A 28 -8.09 -1.92 11.33
N LEU A 29 -7.99 -0.89 10.48
CA LEU A 29 -6.73 -0.21 10.16
C LEU A 29 -6.59 1.14 10.87
N ARG A 30 -7.66 1.64 11.48
CA ARG A 30 -7.66 2.90 12.22
C ARG A 30 -6.63 2.89 13.34
N GLY A 31 -5.76 3.90 13.34
CA GLY A 31 -4.66 4.02 14.31
C GLY A 31 -3.43 3.15 13.98
N LEU A 32 -3.48 2.34 12.92
CA LEU A 32 -2.34 1.57 12.40
C LEU A 32 -1.67 2.26 11.21
N ILE A 33 -2.30 3.29 10.64
CA ILE A 33 -1.80 4.07 9.52
C ILE A 33 -1.04 5.28 10.07
N SER A 34 0.17 5.50 9.56
CA SER A 34 0.97 6.69 9.87
C SER A 34 1.62 7.23 8.60
N PRO A 35 1.57 8.55 8.36
CA PRO A 35 2.30 9.15 7.25
C PRO A 35 3.80 9.00 7.48
N ALA A 36 4.54 8.73 6.42
CA ALA A 36 5.98 8.63 6.44
C ALA A 36 6.56 9.31 5.19
N PRO A 37 7.65 10.09 5.35
CA PRO A 37 8.30 10.72 4.22
C PRO A 37 8.78 9.64 3.24
N ALA A 38 8.76 9.94 1.94
CA ALA A 38 9.36 9.05 0.95
C ALA A 38 10.84 8.83 1.30
N VAL A 39 11.29 7.58 1.21
CA VAL A 39 12.73 7.27 1.20
C VAL A 39 13.09 6.98 -0.25
N PRO A 40 13.83 7.87 -0.94
CA PRO A 40 14.18 7.65 -2.34
C PRO A 40 15.05 6.40 -2.46
N ALA A 41 14.68 5.47 -3.34
CA ALA A 41 15.57 4.39 -3.71
C ALA A 41 16.64 4.93 -4.69
N PRO A 42 17.89 4.43 -4.64
CA PRO A 42 18.91 4.83 -5.60
C PRO A 42 18.49 4.38 -7.01
N GLY A 43 18.17 5.36 -7.87
CA GLY A 43 17.75 5.14 -9.27
C GLY A 43 16.35 5.65 -9.62
N GLU A 44 15.55 6.10 -8.64
CA GLU A 44 14.27 6.74 -8.92
C GLU A 44 14.46 8.22 -9.28
N LEU A 45 14.27 8.54 -10.57
CA LEU A 45 14.13 9.90 -11.07
C LEU A 45 12.64 10.24 -11.12
N GLY A 46 12.05 10.55 -9.96
CA GLY A 46 10.62 10.86 -9.83
C GLY A 46 10.36 11.64 -8.55
N ALA A 47 9.31 12.47 -8.56
CA ALA A 47 8.91 13.29 -7.42
C ALA A 47 8.83 12.44 -6.14
N LEU A 48 9.29 13.02 -5.03
CA LEU A 48 9.37 12.39 -3.72
C LEU A 48 7.96 12.07 -3.21
N ALA A 49 7.33 10.99 -3.69
CA ALA A 49 5.96 10.66 -3.30
C ALA A 49 5.96 10.18 -1.84
N ASP A 50 5.28 10.92 -0.96
CA ASP A 50 5.03 10.51 0.42
C ASP A 50 4.55 9.04 0.49
N ALA A 51 4.73 8.43 1.65
CA ALA A 51 4.35 7.04 1.88
C ALA A 51 3.47 6.91 3.12
N LEU A 52 2.68 5.84 3.18
CA LEU A 52 1.91 5.46 4.35
C LEU A 52 2.53 4.22 4.97
N VAL A 53 2.80 4.24 6.26
CA VAL A 53 3.21 3.06 7.02
C VAL A 53 1.97 2.47 7.69
N VAL A 54 1.69 1.21 7.40
CA VAL A 54 0.58 0.44 8.00
C VAL A 54 1.17 -0.64 8.88
N ALA A 55 0.85 -0.61 10.17
CA ALA A 55 1.20 -1.68 11.09
C ALA A 55 0.33 -2.92 10.83
N VAL A 56 0.95 -4.06 10.54
CA VAL A 56 0.31 -5.34 10.20
C VAL A 56 0.71 -6.44 11.19
N GLY A 57 0.70 -6.12 12.48
CA GLY A 57 1.35 -6.92 13.54
C GLY A 57 0.68 -8.23 13.97
N GLY A 58 -0.42 -8.66 13.34
CA GLY A 58 -1.14 -9.90 13.67
C GLY A 58 -2.63 -9.66 13.92
N GLY A 59 -3.47 -10.59 13.44
CA GLY A 59 -4.93 -10.55 13.62
C GLY A 59 -5.66 -9.78 12.52
N GLY A 60 -5.93 -10.42 11.37
CA GLY A 60 -6.87 -9.95 10.34
C GLY A 60 -6.50 -8.68 9.55
N ALA A 61 -5.58 -7.85 10.06
CA ALA A 61 -5.23 -6.56 9.46
C ALA A 61 -4.70 -6.68 8.02
N ILE A 62 -4.00 -7.77 7.69
CA ILE A 62 -3.51 -8.03 6.33
C ILE A 62 -4.65 -8.29 5.36
N SER A 63 -5.63 -9.10 5.76
CA SER A 63 -6.81 -9.38 4.93
C SER A 63 -7.67 -8.13 4.74
N VAL A 64 -7.83 -7.31 5.78
CA VAL A 64 -8.52 -6.01 5.67
C VAL A 64 -7.76 -5.08 4.73
N LEU A 65 -6.45 -4.95 4.90
CA LEU A 65 -5.61 -4.13 4.02
C LEU A 65 -5.70 -4.61 2.56
N ALA A 66 -5.62 -5.93 2.33
CA ALA A 66 -5.72 -6.50 0.99
C ALA A 66 -7.09 -6.23 0.35
N ALA A 67 -8.17 -6.47 1.09
CA ALA A 67 -9.54 -6.23 0.62
C ALA A 67 -9.77 -4.75 0.30
N SER A 68 -9.29 -3.85 1.17
CA SER A 68 -9.39 -2.42 0.95
C SER A 68 -8.56 -1.91 -0.21
N LEU A 69 -7.34 -2.41 -0.40
CA LEU A 69 -6.51 -2.08 -1.57
C LEU A 69 -7.16 -2.57 -2.87
N LYS A 70 -7.73 -3.79 -2.86
CA LYS A 70 -8.48 -4.33 -4.01
C LYS A 70 -9.68 -3.44 -4.33
N ALA A 71 -10.46 -3.05 -3.33
CA ALA A 71 -11.61 -2.17 -3.51
C ALA A 71 -11.21 -0.78 -4.02
N PHE A 72 -10.10 -0.21 -3.52
CA PHE A 72 -9.56 1.06 -3.98
C PHE A 72 -9.13 1.01 -5.45
N LEU A 73 -8.34 0.01 -5.82
CA LEU A 73 -7.80 -0.15 -7.18
C LEU A 73 -8.86 -0.57 -8.21
N THR A 74 -9.99 -1.12 -7.77
CA THR A 74 -11.12 -1.46 -8.66
C THR A 74 -11.96 -0.22 -9.02
N GLN A 75 -11.74 0.92 -8.37
CA GLN A 75 -12.45 2.16 -8.72
C GLN A 75 -12.06 2.61 -10.14
N PRO A 76 -13.02 3.03 -10.99
CA PRO A 76 -12.74 3.37 -12.39
C PRO A 76 -11.70 4.46 -12.56
N SER A 77 -11.68 5.45 -11.66
CA SER A 77 -10.71 6.55 -11.63
C SER A 77 -9.30 6.14 -11.19
N ARG A 78 -9.08 4.88 -10.75
CA ARG A 78 -7.80 4.37 -10.21
C ARG A 78 -7.12 3.35 -11.10
N SER A 79 -7.59 3.18 -12.34
CA SER A 79 -7.07 2.19 -13.29
C SER A 79 -5.59 2.39 -13.65
N ASP A 80 -5.07 3.61 -13.50
CA ASP A 80 -3.67 3.97 -13.79
C ASP A 80 -2.79 4.08 -12.53
N VAL A 81 -3.39 3.95 -11.33
CA VAL A 81 -2.66 4.09 -10.07
C VAL A 81 -1.92 2.82 -9.73
N ARG A 82 -0.64 2.96 -9.34
CA ARG A 82 0.21 1.86 -8.93
C ARG A 82 0.65 2.05 -7.49
N ILE A 83 0.44 1.04 -6.66
CA ILE A 83 0.77 1.05 -5.24
C ILE A 83 1.99 0.15 -5.03
N VAL A 84 3.08 0.73 -4.56
CA VAL A 84 4.30 0.02 -4.20
C VAL A 84 4.23 -0.31 -2.72
N VAL A 85 4.23 -1.61 -2.40
CA VAL A 85 4.26 -2.10 -1.03
C VAL A 85 5.66 -2.57 -0.70
N SER A 86 6.26 -2.02 0.35
CA SER A 86 7.60 -2.39 0.82
C SER A 86 7.58 -2.75 2.30
N THR A 87 8.39 -3.72 2.72
CA THR A 87 8.61 -4.00 4.15
C THR A 87 9.92 -3.43 4.64
N SER A 88 10.06 -3.33 5.96
CA SER A 88 11.31 -2.94 6.63
C SER A 88 12.49 -3.89 6.32
N ASP A 89 12.20 -5.09 5.85
CA ASP A 89 13.15 -6.12 5.45
C ASP A 89 13.71 -5.91 4.02
N GLY A 90 13.25 -4.86 3.33
CA GLY A 90 13.68 -4.51 1.98
C GLY A 90 12.97 -5.27 0.86
N ARG A 91 12.01 -6.14 1.19
CA ARG A 91 11.15 -6.79 0.20
C ARG A 91 10.11 -5.80 -0.32
N ARG A 92 9.86 -5.81 -1.63
CA ARG A 92 8.87 -4.95 -2.28
C ARG A 92 8.02 -5.69 -3.31
N VAL A 93 6.77 -5.29 -3.44
CA VAL A 93 5.84 -5.71 -4.50
C VAL A 93 5.07 -4.51 -5.01
N GLU A 94 4.62 -4.59 -6.25
CA GLU A 94 3.90 -3.52 -6.92
C GLU A 94 2.52 -4.05 -7.28
N VAL A 95 1.49 -3.31 -6.86
CA VAL A 95 0.08 -3.65 -7.00
C VAL A 95 -0.60 -2.56 -7.78
N ASP A 96 -1.22 -2.94 -8.89
CA ASP A 96 -1.99 -2.05 -9.75
C ASP A 96 -3.35 -2.68 -10.06
N ALA A 97 -4.26 -1.92 -10.67
CA ALA A 97 -5.61 -2.35 -11.02
C ALA A 97 -5.66 -3.68 -11.81
N LYS A 98 -4.58 -4.05 -12.53
CA LYS A 98 -4.50 -5.31 -13.29
C LYS A 98 -4.06 -6.51 -12.46
N ARG A 99 -3.50 -6.30 -11.26
CA ARG A 99 -2.95 -7.33 -10.36
C ARG A 99 -3.69 -7.41 -9.02
N VAL A 100 -4.93 -6.92 -8.97
CA VAL A 100 -5.72 -6.81 -7.73
C VAL A 100 -6.27 -8.13 -7.20
N ASP A 101 -6.19 -9.23 -7.95
CA ASP A 101 -6.74 -10.51 -7.50
C ASP A 101 -5.86 -11.20 -6.44
N ASP A 102 -4.53 -11.02 -6.56
CA ASP A 102 -3.53 -11.68 -5.70
C ASP A 102 -2.99 -10.80 -4.58
N VAL A 103 -3.58 -9.63 -4.30
CA VAL A 103 -3.04 -8.64 -3.34
C VAL A 103 -2.75 -9.27 -1.98
N GLU A 104 -3.68 -10.07 -1.44
CA GLU A 104 -3.49 -10.68 -0.13
C GLU A 104 -2.29 -11.64 -0.12
N ALA A 105 -2.20 -12.50 -1.14
CA ALA A 105 -1.10 -13.46 -1.27
C ALA A 105 0.25 -12.75 -1.44
N LEU A 106 0.29 -11.65 -2.20
CA LEU A 106 1.46 -10.81 -2.37
C LEU A 106 1.89 -10.16 -1.05
N LEU A 107 0.95 -9.59 -0.30
CA LEU A 107 1.23 -8.98 1.01
C LEU A 107 1.81 -10.00 1.99
N ARG A 108 1.19 -11.19 2.11
CA ARG A 108 1.67 -12.28 2.97
C ARG A 108 3.09 -12.72 2.57
N ARG A 109 3.35 -12.88 1.27
CA ARG A 109 4.66 -13.24 0.73
C ARG A 109 5.75 -12.21 1.05
N VAL A 110 5.43 -10.91 0.96
CA VAL A 110 6.37 -9.82 1.28
C VAL A 110 6.59 -9.69 2.78
N LEU A 111 5.61 -10.05 3.60
CA LEU A 111 5.75 -10.13 5.06
C LEU A 111 6.52 -11.38 5.50
N GLY A 112 6.53 -12.44 4.68
CA GLY A 112 7.20 -13.70 5.01
C GLY A 112 6.35 -14.58 5.93
N GLU A 113 5.07 -14.23 6.08
CA GLU A 113 4.07 -15.09 6.69
C GLU A 113 3.73 -16.16 5.66
N THR A 114 4.41 -17.29 5.77
CA THR A 114 4.03 -18.52 5.08
C THR A 114 3.02 -19.19 6.02
N GLU A 115 1.75 -19.11 5.63
CA GLU A 115 0.55 -19.83 6.13
C GLU A 115 0.48 -20.20 7.63
#